data_AF-A0A850XTH0-F1
#
_entry.id   AF-A0A850XTH0-F1
#
_cell.length_a   1.000
_cell.length_b   1.000
_cell.length_c   1.000
_cell.angle_alpha   90.00
_cell.angle_beta   90.00
_cell.angle_gamma   90.00
#
_symmetry.space_group_name_H-M   'P 1'
#
loop_
_entity.id
_entity.type
_entity.pdbx_description
1 polymer ?
#
loop_
_entity_poly.entity_id
_entity_poly.type
_entity_poly.pdbx_seq_one_letter_code
_entity_poly.pdbx_strand_id
1 'polypeptide(L)'
;CRAVRGHRCPSAASLLPSSGYDGHCDLHVGITNSKGVVYNYDQEGVHRDASGWEQSISIPLVQPDMWELLEQWDNLLEEFSLEEAWLPHRYQEQQHNCFTFALAFVNRVRQGRGREPLSKARFTESFLLPRTTEASRFLTLHQQLAHRDFYIVPLAEQEQ
;
A
#
# COMPACT_ATOMS: atom_id res chain seq x y z
N CYS A 1 -2.60 -1.36 15.52
CA CYS A 1 -2.81 -0.51 14.33
C CYS A 1 -4.16 -0.85 13.74
N ARG A 2 -4.99 0.14 13.42
CA ARG A 2 -6.17 -0.13 12.59
C ARG A 2 -5.62 -0.66 11.27
N ALA A 3 -5.80 -1.95 11.00
CA ALA A 3 -5.73 -2.46 9.64
C ALA A 3 -6.85 -1.74 8.89
N VAL A 4 -6.54 -0.53 8.40
CA VAL A 4 -7.47 0.21 7.57
C VAL A 4 -7.45 -0.57 6.26
N ARG A 5 -8.51 -1.37 6.06
CA ARG A 5 -8.84 -2.06 4.81
C ARG A 5 -8.34 -1.19 3.65
N GLY A 6 -7.53 -1.72 2.74
CA GLY A 6 -7.01 -0.96 1.58
C GLY A 6 -8.07 -0.09 0.90
N HIS A 7 -9.28 -0.64 0.79
CA HIS A 7 -10.46 0.00 0.21
C HIS A 7 -11.02 1.22 0.97
N ARG A 8 -10.57 1.49 2.20
CA ARG A 8 -11.06 2.61 3.04
C ARG A 8 -10.04 3.74 3.17
N CYS A 9 -8.89 3.66 2.50
CA CYS A 9 -7.90 4.73 2.46
C CYS A 9 -7.78 5.28 1.03
N PRO A 10 -8.43 6.42 0.72
CA PRO A 10 -8.27 7.10 -0.55
C PRO A 10 -6.80 7.49 -0.77
N SER A 11 -6.30 7.34 -2.00
CA SER A 11 -4.99 7.87 -2.43
C SER A 11 -3.79 7.37 -1.59
N ALA A 12 -3.74 6.05 -1.39
CA ALA A 12 -2.72 5.38 -0.60
C ALA A 12 -1.95 4.35 -1.44
N ALA A 13 -0.71 4.06 -1.05
CA ALA A 13 -0.06 2.81 -1.42
C ALA A 13 -0.65 1.71 -0.54
N SER A 14 -1.19 0.66 -1.15
CA SER A 14 -1.61 -0.54 -0.44
C SER A 14 -0.54 -1.62 -0.60
N LEU A 15 -0.18 -2.26 0.51
CA LEU A 15 0.73 -3.38 0.53
C LEU A 15 -0.05 -4.64 0.90
N LEU A 16 -0.14 -5.59 -0.02
CA LEU A 16 -0.70 -6.90 0.25
C LEU A 16 0.44 -7.90 0.41
N PRO A 17 0.47 -8.69 1.48
CA PRO A 17 1.20 -9.94 1.47
C PRO A 17 0.53 -10.88 0.47
N SER A 18 1.30 -11.57 -0.36
CA SER A 18 0.77 -12.49 -1.38
C SER A 18 -0.10 -13.64 -0.82
N SER A 19 -0.03 -13.95 0.48
CA SER A 19 -0.85 -15.00 1.13
C SER A 19 -1.07 -14.82 2.65
N GLY A 20 -1.33 -13.58 3.08
CA GLY A 20 -1.38 -13.25 4.52
C GLY A 20 0.03 -13.05 5.08
N TYR A 21 0.22 -12.00 5.87
CA TYR A 21 1.58 -11.64 6.32
C TYR A 21 1.99 -12.57 7.47
N ASP A 22 3.02 -13.39 7.25
CA ASP A 22 3.69 -14.16 8.31
C ASP A 22 5.05 -13.56 8.71
N GLY A 23 5.43 -12.42 8.10
CA GLY A 23 6.73 -11.77 8.26
C GLY A 23 7.80 -12.21 7.26
N HIS A 24 7.52 -13.20 6.42
CA HIS A 24 8.42 -13.74 5.40
C HIS A 24 7.83 -13.75 3.97
N CYS A 25 6.51 -13.54 3.80
CA CYS A 25 5.90 -13.47 2.47
C CYS A 25 6.39 -12.29 1.62
N ASP A 26 6.54 -12.55 0.32
CA ASP A 26 6.71 -11.51 -0.70
C ASP A 26 5.51 -10.54 -0.67
N LEU A 27 5.83 -9.25 -0.66
CA LEU A 27 4.86 -8.18 -0.52
C LEU A 27 4.48 -7.65 -1.90
N HIS A 28 3.26 -7.93 -2.33
CA HIS A 28 2.65 -7.31 -3.50
C HIS A 28 2.24 -5.87 -3.19
N VAL A 29 2.40 -4.97 -4.15
CA VAL A 29 2.17 -3.55 -3.97
C VAL A 29 1.18 -3.05 -5.01
N GLY A 30 0.23 -2.23 -4.57
CA GLY A 30 -0.72 -1.54 -5.43
C GLY A 30 -0.96 -0.10 -4.98
N ILE A 31 -1.55 0.69 -5.87
CA ILE A 31 -1.93 2.08 -5.59
C ILE A 31 -3.45 2.19 -5.60
N THR A 32 -4.04 2.82 -4.60
CA THR A 32 -5.50 2.99 -4.51
C THR A 32 -5.93 4.30 -5.15
N ASN A 33 -7.05 4.26 -5.88
CA ASN A 33 -7.76 5.48 -6.26
C ASN A 33 -8.63 5.99 -5.09
N SER A 34 -9.32 7.11 -5.29
CA SER A 34 -10.17 7.75 -4.27
C SER A 34 -11.33 6.86 -3.80
N LYS A 35 -11.76 5.92 -4.64
CA LYS A 35 -12.83 4.95 -4.39
C LYS A 35 -12.34 3.66 -3.73
N GLY A 36 -11.03 3.53 -3.51
CA GLY A 36 -10.43 2.34 -2.90
C GLY A 36 -10.25 1.16 -3.85
N VAL A 37 -10.33 1.36 -5.17
CA VAL A 37 -9.92 0.37 -6.18
C VAL A 37 -8.40 0.34 -6.24
N VAL A 38 -7.81 -0.84 -6.24
CA VAL A 38 -6.36 -1.02 -6.23
C VAL A 38 -5.84 -1.33 -7.62
N TYR A 39 -4.93 -0.48 -8.09
CA TYR A 39 -4.18 -0.66 -9.32
C TYR A 39 -2.88 -1.40 -9.00
N ASN A 40 -2.69 -2.57 -9.58
CA ASN A 40 -1.51 -3.39 -9.34
C ASN A 40 -1.04 -4.03 -10.64
N TYR A 41 0.24 -4.41 -10.68
CA TYR A 41 0.90 -4.85 -11.91
C TYR A 41 1.55 -6.22 -11.71
N ASP A 42 1.21 -7.17 -12.56
CA ASP A 42 1.78 -8.52 -12.56
C ASP A 42 2.07 -9.01 -13.99
N GLN A 43 2.29 -10.32 -14.14
CA GLN A 43 2.62 -10.98 -15.41
C GLN A 43 1.50 -10.86 -16.46
N GLU A 44 0.26 -10.61 -16.04
CA GLU A 44 -0.90 -10.41 -16.91
C GLU A 44 -1.18 -8.92 -17.19
N GLY A 45 -0.36 -8.01 -16.67
CA GLY A 45 -0.47 -6.58 -16.90
C GLY A 45 -1.02 -5.83 -15.68
N VAL A 46 -1.67 -4.68 -15.93
CA VAL A 46 -2.24 -3.85 -14.87
C VAL A 46 -3.69 -4.24 -14.59
N HIS A 47 -3.96 -4.56 -13.33
CA HIS A 47 -5.29 -4.92 -12.82
C HIS A 47 -5.92 -3.77 -12.05
N ARG A 48 -7.25 -3.82 -11.91
CA ARG A 48 -8.08 -2.85 -11.17
C ARG A 48 -9.00 -3.62 -10.23
N ASP A 49 -8.51 -3.84 -9.01
CA ASP A 49 -9.17 -4.72 -8.07
C ASP A 49 -10.01 -3.95 -7.06
N ALA A 50 -11.31 -4.19 -7.06
CA ALA A 50 -12.24 -3.66 -6.07
C ALA A 50 -12.31 -4.49 -4.78
N SER A 51 -11.72 -5.69 -4.77
CA SER A 51 -11.69 -6.64 -3.66
C SER A 51 -10.38 -7.45 -3.67
N GLY A 52 -10.09 -8.19 -2.60
CA GLY A 52 -8.87 -9.00 -2.46
C GLY A 52 -7.73 -8.27 -1.74
N TRP A 53 -7.90 -6.97 -1.46
CA TRP A 53 -6.94 -6.11 -0.75
C TRP A 53 -7.42 -5.76 0.68
N GLU A 54 -8.37 -6.52 1.24
CA GLU A 54 -8.99 -6.23 2.53
C GLU A 54 -8.00 -6.40 3.70
N GLN A 55 -7.01 -7.27 3.55
CA GLN A 55 -5.95 -7.54 4.53
C GLN A 55 -4.64 -6.79 4.23
N SER A 56 -4.70 -5.75 3.40
CA SER A 56 -3.54 -4.93 3.06
C SER A 56 -3.18 -3.92 4.15
N ILE A 57 -1.92 -3.49 4.14
CA ILE A 57 -1.44 -2.36 4.92
C ILE A 57 -1.53 -1.12 4.04
N SER A 58 -2.39 -0.17 4.42
CA SER A 58 -2.51 1.11 3.73
C SER A 58 -1.46 2.11 4.21
N ILE A 59 -0.75 2.72 3.27
CA ILE A 59 0.21 3.80 3.50
C ILE A 59 -0.30 5.06 2.78
N PRO A 60 -0.76 6.09 3.51
CA PRO A 60 -1.22 7.32 2.88
C PRO A 60 -0.06 8.01 2.17
N LEU A 61 -0.20 8.22 0.86
CA LEU A 61 0.82 8.90 0.03
C LEU A 61 0.55 10.40 -0.09
N VAL A 62 -0.71 10.78 0.07
CA VAL A 62 -1.20 12.15 -0.04
C VAL A 62 -1.73 12.60 1.33
N GLN A 63 -1.35 13.80 1.75
CA GLN A 63 -1.90 14.39 2.97
C GLN A 63 -3.28 15.02 2.68
N PRO A 64 -4.22 15.05 3.65
CA PRO A 64 -5.59 15.51 3.43
C PRO A 64 -5.72 16.97 2.95
N ASP A 65 -4.70 17.78 3.16
CA ASP A 65 -4.62 19.19 2.74
C ASP A 65 -4.28 19.38 1.25
N MET A 66 -3.95 18.29 0.54
CA MET A 66 -3.54 18.30 -0.86
C MET A 66 -4.72 18.12 -1.84
N TRP A 67 -5.74 18.96 -1.72
CA TRP A 67 -7.01 18.82 -2.46
C TRP A 67 -6.85 18.80 -3.99
N GLU A 68 -5.99 19.66 -4.57
CA GLU A 68 -5.74 19.71 -6.02
C GLU A 68 -5.19 18.39 -6.56
N LEU A 69 -4.31 17.74 -5.78
CA LEU A 69 -3.75 16.45 -6.16
C LEU A 69 -4.80 15.35 -6.03
N LEU A 70 -5.66 15.41 -5.02
CA LEU A 70 -6.75 14.44 -4.84
C LEU A 70 -7.75 14.49 -6.01
N GLU A 71 -8.03 15.68 -6.53
CA GLU A 71 -8.94 15.86 -7.68
C GLU A 71 -8.41 15.20 -8.96
N GLN A 72 -7.09 15.24 -9.18
CA GLN A 72 -6.45 14.68 -10.38
C GLN A 72 -5.91 13.26 -10.19
N TRP A 73 -5.81 12.79 -8.94
CA TRP A 73 -5.18 11.51 -8.59
C TRP A 73 -5.73 10.34 -9.39
N ASP A 74 -7.07 10.23 -9.45
CA ASP A 74 -7.74 9.12 -10.13
C ASP A 74 -7.48 9.12 -11.63
N ASN A 75 -7.53 10.30 -12.26
CA ASN A 75 -7.27 10.44 -13.69
C ASN A 75 -5.80 10.16 -14.01
N LEU A 76 -4.87 10.68 -13.20
CA LEU A 76 -3.44 10.41 -13.36
C LEU A 76 -3.13 8.92 -13.23
N LEU A 77 -3.76 8.25 -12.26
CA LEU A 77 -3.57 6.81 -12.05
C LEU A 77 -4.15 5.99 -13.20
N GLU A 78 -5.33 6.36 -13.69
CA GLU A 78 -5.96 5.71 -14.83
C GLU A 78 -5.11 5.88 -16.11
N GLU A 79 -4.68 7.09 -16.45
CA GLU A 79 -3.81 7.35 -17.61
C GLU A 79 -2.49 6.59 -17.50
N PHE A 80 -1.85 6.64 -16.32
CA PHE A 80 -0.60 5.93 -16.06
C PHE A 80 -0.74 4.42 -16.22
N SER A 81 -1.87 3.85 -15.77
CA SER A 81 -2.15 2.41 -15.87
C SER A 81 -2.28 1.89 -17.30
N LEU A 82 -2.55 2.78 -18.25
CA LEU A 82 -2.73 2.47 -19.67
C LEU A 82 -1.44 2.64 -20.51
N GLU A 83 -0.35 3.13 -19.90
CA GLU A 83 0.91 3.33 -20.60
C GLU A 83 1.52 2.00 -21.08
N GLU A 84 2.10 2.00 -22.29
CA GLU A 84 2.74 0.81 -22.89
C GLU A 84 3.87 0.22 -22.04
N ALA A 85 4.43 1.02 -21.13
CA ALA A 85 5.43 0.57 -20.16
C ALA A 85 4.91 -0.58 -19.28
N TRP A 86 3.59 -0.70 -19.09
CA TRP A 86 2.96 -1.67 -18.19
C TRP A 86 2.18 -2.76 -18.92
N LEU A 87 2.54 -3.03 -20.18
CA LEU A 87 1.99 -4.17 -20.91
C LEU A 87 2.57 -5.50 -20.37
N PRO A 88 1.81 -6.61 -20.42
CA PRO A 88 2.18 -7.89 -19.79
C PRO A 88 3.58 -8.39 -20.19
N HIS A 89 3.93 -8.27 -21.47
CA HIS A 89 5.22 -8.72 -22.01
C HIS A 89 6.43 -7.90 -21.53
N ARG A 90 6.21 -6.76 -20.85
CA ARG A 90 7.26 -5.95 -20.23
C ARG A 90 7.57 -6.41 -18.81
N TYR A 91 6.74 -7.25 -18.21
CA TYR A 91 6.90 -7.70 -16.83
C TYR A 91 8.23 -8.43 -16.63
N GLN A 92 8.96 -8.01 -15.59
CA GLN A 92 10.21 -8.64 -15.16
C GLN A 92 10.26 -8.63 -13.64
N GLU A 93 10.18 -9.80 -13.02
CA GLU A 93 10.06 -9.99 -11.57
C GLU A 93 11.09 -9.16 -10.76
N GLN A 94 12.33 -9.02 -11.23
CA GLN A 94 13.39 -8.32 -10.49
C GLN A 94 13.50 -6.82 -10.84
N GLN A 95 13.13 -6.42 -12.07
CA GLN A 95 13.45 -5.11 -12.61
C GLN A 95 12.22 -4.25 -12.90
N HIS A 96 11.12 -4.88 -13.31
CA HIS A 96 9.90 -4.23 -13.79
C HIS A 96 8.66 -5.01 -13.32
N ASN A 97 8.33 -4.82 -12.04
CA ASN A 97 7.31 -5.53 -11.28
C ASN A 97 6.34 -4.57 -10.56
N CYS A 98 5.45 -5.11 -9.72
CA CYS A 98 4.47 -4.35 -8.93
C CYS A 98 5.09 -3.23 -8.08
N PHE A 99 6.25 -3.48 -7.47
CA PHE A 99 6.95 -2.47 -6.68
C PHE A 99 7.40 -1.30 -7.57
N THR A 100 7.98 -1.59 -8.74
CA THR A 100 8.42 -0.54 -9.65
C THR A 100 7.26 0.22 -10.28
N PHE A 101 6.12 -0.42 -10.48
CA PHE A 101 4.86 0.23 -10.88
C PHE A 101 4.44 1.28 -9.86
N ALA A 102 4.31 0.88 -8.59
CA ALA A 102 3.93 1.78 -7.52
C ALA A 102 4.93 2.94 -7.33
N LEU A 103 6.24 2.64 -7.37
CA LEU A 103 7.29 3.66 -7.25
C LEU A 103 7.27 4.65 -8.43
N ALA A 104 7.08 4.16 -9.66
CA ALA A 104 7.03 5.00 -10.84
C ALA A 104 5.85 5.97 -10.79
N PHE A 105 4.67 5.49 -10.37
CA PHE A 105 3.50 6.36 -10.18
C PHE A 105 3.76 7.44 -9.11
N VAL A 106 4.29 7.05 -7.95
CA VAL A 106 4.66 7.98 -6.87
C VAL A 106 5.65 9.04 -7.39
N ASN A 107 6.65 8.63 -8.18
CA ASN A 107 7.62 9.54 -8.75
C ASN A 107 7.03 10.47 -9.80
N ARG A 108 6.08 10.01 -10.64
CA ARG A 108 5.34 10.86 -11.58
C ARG A 108 4.59 11.97 -10.85
N VAL A 109 3.87 11.63 -9.78
CA VAL A 109 3.16 12.59 -8.93
C VAL A 109 4.13 13.59 -8.27
N ARG A 110 5.29 13.12 -7.80
CA ARG A 110 6.31 13.99 -7.20
C ARG A 110 6.93 14.96 -8.20
N GLN A 111 7.27 14.47 -9.40
CA GLN A 111 7.84 15.29 -10.47
C GLN A 111 6.86 16.36 -10.94
N GLY A 112 5.58 16.03 -11.08
CA GLY A 112 4.53 17.02 -11.39
C GLY A 112 4.42 18.14 -10.35
N ARG A 113 4.96 17.93 -9.14
CA ARG A 113 5.03 18.91 -8.05
C ARG A 113 6.41 19.55 -7.88
N GLY A 114 7.32 19.35 -8.83
CA GLY A 114 8.69 19.86 -8.78
C GLY A 114 9.55 19.23 -7.66
N ARG A 115 9.20 18.03 -7.20
CA ARG A 115 9.96 17.29 -6.19
C ARG A 115 10.84 16.24 -6.84
N GLU A 116 12.01 16.02 -6.26
CA GLU A 116 12.92 14.96 -6.68
C GLU A 116 12.26 13.57 -6.59
N PRO A 117 12.54 12.67 -7.56
CA PRO A 117 12.08 11.30 -7.53
C PRO A 117 12.77 10.52 -6.39
N LEU A 118 12.05 9.56 -5.84
CA LEU A 118 12.55 8.63 -4.84
C LEU A 118 13.25 7.45 -5.51
N SER A 119 14.38 7.02 -4.94
CA SER A 119 14.98 5.73 -5.27
C SER A 119 14.21 4.58 -4.62
N LYS A 120 14.40 3.34 -5.12
CA LYS A 120 13.83 2.13 -4.49
C LYS A 120 14.17 2.07 -2.99
N ALA A 121 15.45 2.29 -2.65
CA ALA A 121 15.91 2.28 -1.26
C ALA A 121 15.20 3.33 -0.40
N ARG A 122 15.14 4.59 -0.87
CA ARG A 122 14.49 5.68 -0.12
C ARG A 122 13.00 5.43 0.08
N PHE A 123 12.32 4.91 -0.95
CA PHE A 123 10.90 4.56 -0.84
C PHE A 123 10.67 3.46 0.19
N THR A 124 11.46 2.38 0.12
CA THR A 124 11.38 1.26 1.07
C THR A 124 11.66 1.70 2.50
N GLU A 125 12.74 2.45 2.73
CA GLU A 125 13.13 2.93 4.06
C GLU A 125 12.11 3.90 4.66
N SER A 126 11.59 4.82 3.86
CA SER A 126 10.75 5.91 4.37
C SER A 126 9.29 5.50 4.55
N PHE A 127 8.80 4.59 3.72
CA PHE A 127 7.37 4.25 3.67
C PHE A 127 7.11 2.80 4.08
N LEU A 128 7.84 1.83 3.53
CA LEU A 128 7.53 0.41 3.70
C LEU A 128 8.02 -0.13 5.05
N LEU A 129 9.32 0.01 5.34
CA LEU A 129 9.95 -0.57 6.54
C LEU A 129 9.26 -0.20 7.86
N PRO A 130 8.86 1.07 8.10
CA PRO A 130 8.19 1.41 9.36
C PRO A 130 6.88 0.63 9.53
N ARG A 131 6.13 0.47 8.44
CA ARG A 131 4.80 -0.13 8.43
C ARG A 131 4.84 -1.66 8.47
N THR A 132 5.76 -2.27 7.74
CA THR A 132 5.96 -3.73 7.75
C THR A 132 6.56 -4.20 9.08
N THR A 133 7.45 -3.41 9.69
CA THR A 133 7.98 -3.70 11.04
C THR A 133 6.89 -3.63 12.10
N GLU A 134 6.04 -2.60 12.03
CA GLU A 134 4.91 -2.44 12.95
C GLU A 134 3.88 -3.57 12.80
N ALA A 135 3.55 -3.95 11.56
CA ALA A 135 2.66 -5.06 11.28
C ALA A 135 3.23 -6.40 11.78
N SER A 136 4.53 -6.66 11.58
CA SER A 136 5.19 -7.87 12.08
C SER A 136 5.09 -7.97 13.61
N ARG A 137 5.39 -6.88 14.34
CA ARG A 137 5.23 -6.88 15.81
C ARG A 137 3.79 -7.18 16.23
N PHE A 138 2.81 -6.58 15.56
CA PHE A 138 1.41 -6.80 15.87
C PHE A 138 0.98 -8.25 15.64
N LEU A 139 1.39 -8.85 14.52
CA LEU A 139 1.05 -10.23 14.21
C LEU A 139 1.70 -11.21 15.18
N THR A 140 2.97 -10.99 15.53
CA THR A 140 3.65 -11.78 16.57
C THR A 140 2.91 -11.70 17.89
N LEU A 141 2.49 -10.52 18.33
CA LEU A 141 1.69 -10.34 19.54
C LEU A 141 0.33 -11.06 19.42
N HIS A 142 -0.37 -10.90 18.30
CA HIS A 142 -1.65 -11.54 18.07
C HIS A 142 -1.55 -13.07 18.10
N GLN A 143 -0.52 -13.66 17.50
CA GLN A 143 -0.27 -15.11 17.55
C GLN A 143 0.04 -15.58 18.97
N GLN A 144 0.90 -14.86 19.71
CA GLN A 144 1.19 -15.18 21.11
C GLN A 144 -0.04 -15.10 21.99
N LEU A 145 -0.94 -14.16 21.67
CA LEU A 145 -2.24 -14.09 22.30
C LEU A 145 -3.11 -15.28 21.85
N ALA A 146 -3.33 -15.55 20.56
CA ALA A 146 -4.20 -16.67 20.15
C ALA A 146 -3.86 -18.05 20.76
N HIS A 147 -2.62 -18.27 21.22
CA HIS A 147 -2.16 -19.50 21.88
C HIS A 147 -2.14 -19.49 23.42
N ARG A 148 -2.67 -18.46 24.09
CA ARG A 148 -2.75 -18.39 25.56
C ARG A 148 -4.16 -18.01 26.00
N ASP A 149 -4.59 -18.47 27.17
CA ASP A 149 -5.80 -17.94 27.81
C ASP A 149 -5.44 -16.62 28.52
N PHE A 150 -6.08 -15.52 28.15
CA PHE A 150 -5.98 -14.24 28.87
C PHE A 150 -7.34 -13.59 29.01
N TYR A 151 -7.42 -12.76 30.04
CA TYR A 151 -8.58 -11.96 30.37
C TYR A 151 -8.26 -10.51 30.02
N ILE A 152 -9.08 -9.90 29.17
CA ILE A 152 -9.02 -8.47 28.92
C ILE A 152 -9.72 -7.80 30.10
N VAL A 153 -8.94 -7.18 30.99
CA VAL A 153 -9.50 -6.37 32.07
C VAL A 153 -9.88 -5.02 31.46
N PRO A 154 -11.17 -4.61 31.53
CA PRO A 154 -11.56 -3.27 31.12
C PRO A 154 -10.73 -2.25 31.91
N LEU A 155 -10.14 -1.28 31.23
CA LEU A 155 -9.57 -0.12 31.91
C LEU A 155 -10.74 0.56 32.62
N ALA A 156 -10.65 0.61 33.95
CA ALA A 156 -11.61 1.38 34.74
C ALA A 156 -11.66 2.78 34.15
N GLU A 157 -12.86 3.21 33.75
CA GLU A 157 -13.12 4.60 33.39
C GLU A 157 -12.62 5.44 34.56
N GLN A 158 -11.55 6.20 34.35
CA GLN A 158 -11.20 7.25 35.29
C GLN A 158 -12.29 8.30 35.15
N GLU A 159 -13.31 8.21 36.01
CA GLU A 159 -14.17 9.33 36.33
C GLU A 159 -13.28 10.43 36.92
N GLN A 160 -12.95 11.44 36.11
CA GLN A 160 -12.71 12.83 36.55
C GLN A 160 -12.61 13.80 35.37
#